data_AF-R5L2K4-F1
#
_entry.id   AF-R5L2K4-F1
#
_cell.length_a   1.000
_cell.length_b   1.000
_cell.length_c   1.000
_cell.angle_alpha   90.00
_cell.angle_beta   90.00
_cell.angle_gamma   90.00
#
_symmetry.space_group_name_H-M   'P 1'
#
loop_
_entity.id
_entity.type
_entity.pdbx_description
1 polymer ?
#
loop_
_entity_poly.entity_id
_entity_poly.type
_entity_poly.pdbx_seq_one_letter_code
_entity_poly.pdbx_strand_id
1 'polypeptide(L)'
;MLNNDEIKRAIKQKEIELKISFYLKDGKILQYEKEKDFLSSPLKNNLYSDRIKLTMGPIVKVLNKKRINSKYRFNGKKDLYDLRKSNNKYLISPGESIIILTNERIKLNGNYACIIVPRISLSDVGVVVTTAYVDPFYNGVMRLHLSNLSDKTFELSTLEAIAQCFFFRLSDSVSIEFKDDFPTKSVFFGQTWSEILDSNRTPFPIKKDSSNVDKFSNLKYQLSIICAFLKKHSIIFIIITNIVAIACGYAVFKQQFKEYTYVATQIQDILKPTSSEIVILPGETYGEKEIVIEHSKSEIISVLCNNDDINYKIISGNKENETKIIFSISLSSAPVNKYEINFSYIVVRSIE
;
A
#
# COMPACT_ATOMS: atom_id res chain seq x y z
N MET A 1 7.75 -36.62 34.98
CA MET A 1 8.31 -36.25 33.66
C MET A 1 9.46 -37.19 33.37
N LEU A 2 9.59 -37.68 32.14
CA LEU A 2 10.66 -38.61 31.79
C LEU A 2 11.98 -37.87 31.53
N ASN A 3 13.10 -38.45 31.96
CA ASN A 3 14.43 -38.03 31.55
C ASN A 3 14.85 -38.63 30.18
N ASN A 4 16.04 -38.24 29.69
CA ASN A 4 16.53 -38.66 28.36
C ASN A 4 16.54 -40.19 28.16
N ASP A 5 17.05 -40.91 29.15
CA ASP A 5 17.27 -42.35 29.06
C ASP A 5 15.96 -43.11 29.17
N GLU A 6 15.04 -42.61 30.00
CA GLU A 6 13.67 -43.12 30.08
C GLU A 6 12.92 -42.92 28.75
N ILE A 7 13.04 -41.74 28.13
CA ILE A 7 12.45 -41.49 26.80
C ILE A 7 13.04 -42.46 25.77
N LYS A 8 14.36 -42.61 25.71
CA LYS A 8 15.02 -43.56 24.80
C LYS A 8 14.56 -45.00 25.04
N ARG A 9 14.40 -45.40 26.30
CA ARG A 9 13.94 -46.74 26.68
C ARG A 9 12.50 -46.97 26.20
N ALA A 10 11.60 -46.03 26.49
CA ALA A 10 10.21 -46.09 26.05
C ALA A 10 10.09 -46.13 24.51
N ILE A 11 10.95 -45.40 23.78
CA ILE A 11 11.01 -45.48 22.32
C ILE A 11 11.47 -46.85 21.83
N LYS A 12 12.55 -47.39 22.41
CA LYS A 12 13.07 -48.72 22.06
C LYS A 12 12.05 -49.83 22.33
N GLN A 13 11.26 -49.68 23.40
CA GLN A 13 10.19 -50.60 23.77
C GLN A 13 8.89 -50.38 22.97
N LYS A 14 8.86 -49.40 22.06
CA LYS A 14 7.68 -49.01 21.26
C LYS A 14 6.48 -48.56 22.09
N GLU A 15 6.72 -48.12 23.33
CA GLU A 15 5.69 -47.50 24.16
C GLU A 15 5.42 -46.06 23.72
N ILE A 16 6.46 -45.40 23.20
CA ILE A 16 6.41 -44.12 22.52
C ILE A 16 6.99 -44.33 21.12
N GLU A 17 6.16 -44.30 20.09
CA GLU A 17 6.65 -44.31 18.71
C GLU A 17 6.83 -42.86 18.23
N LEU A 18 8.07 -42.53 17.85
CA LEU A 18 8.42 -41.25 17.24
C LEU A 18 9.02 -41.48 15.87
N LYS A 19 8.37 -40.91 14.86
CA LYS A 19 8.81 -41.02 13.46
C LYS A 19 8.90 -39.64 12.83
N ILE A 20 9.74 -39.51 11.81
CA ILE A 20 9.90 -38.28 11.05
C ILE A 20 9.68 -38.51 9.56
N SER A 21 9.23 -37.48 8.86
CA SER A 21 8.93 -37.55 7.42
C SER A 21 9.96 -36.82 6.56
N PHE A 22 10.57 -35.75 7.07
CA PHE A 22 11.55 -34.93 6.36
C PHE A 22 12.88 -34.85 7.12
N TYR A 23 13.95 -34.66 6.37
CA TYR A 23 15.31 -34.47 6.89
C TYR A 23 16.10 -33.50 6.01
N LEU A 24 17.16 -32.92 6.59
CA LEU A 24 18.09 -32.05 5.88
C LEU A 24 19.28 -32.88 5.39
N LYS A 25 19.61 -32.75 4.10
CA LYS A 25 20.83 -33.33 3.50
C LYS A 25 21.40 -32.33 2.50
N ASP A 26 22.68 -31.98 2.67
CA ASP A 26 23.39 -31.04 1.78
C ASP A 26 22.65 -29.71 1.57
N GLY A 27 22.07 -29.17 2.65
CA GLY A 27 21.29 -27.93 2.63
C GLY A 27 19.91 -28.03 1.97
N LYS A 28 19.51 -29.21 1.48
CA LYS A 28 18.21 -29.47 0.87
C LYS A 28 17.33 -30.31 1.79
N ILE A 29 16.04 -30.00 1.80
CA ILE A 29 15.05 -30.76 2.56
C ILE A 29 14.53 -31.88 1.68
N LEU A 30 14.65 -33.10 2.18
CA LEU A 30 14.23 -34.32 1.50
C LEU A 30 13.15 -35.01 2.34
N GLN A 31 12.25 -35.71 1.66
CA GLN A 31 11.21 -36.54 2.27
C GLN A 31 11.67 -38.00 2.25
N TYR A 32 11.40 -38.75 3.31
CA TYR A 32 11.55 -40.21 3.28
C TYR A 32 10.37 -40.85 2.54
N GLU A 33 10.63 -41.91 1.76
CA GLU A 33 9.57 -42.72 1.14
C GLU A 33 8.61 -43.33 2.19
N LYS A 34 9.16 -43.73 3.34
CA LYS A 34 8.43 -44.19 4.51
C LYS A 34 8.98 -43.48 5.74
N GLU A 35 8.11 -43.14 6.68
CA GLU A 35 8.52 -42.44 7.90
C GLU A 35 9.67 -43.18 8.61
N LYS A 36 10.69 -42.44 9.02
CA LYS A 36 11.91 -42.97 9.63
C LYS A 36 11.83 -42.88 11.14
N ASP A 37 12.29 -43.91 11.85
CA ASP A 37 12.38 -43.89 13.31
C ASP A 37 13.29 -42.77 13.80
N PHE A 38 12.80 -41.96 14.74
CA PHE A 38 13.45 -40.73 15.19
C PHE A 38 14.89 -40.95 15.68
N LEU A 39 15.14 -41.97 16.51
CA LEU A 39 16.47 -42.25 17.06
C LEU A 39 17.49 -42.70 15.99
N SER A 40 17.01 -43.18 14.84
CA SER A 40 17.84 -43.59 13.70
C SER A 40 18.04 -42.47 12.66
N SER A 41 17.45 -41.30 12.91
CA SER A 41 17.43 -40.19 11.96
C SER A 41 18.51 -39.14 12.24
N PRO A 42 18.78 -38.23 11.28
CA PRO A 42 19.62 -37.05 11.51
C PRO A 42 19.10 -36.14 12.64
N LEU A 43 17.79 -36.18 12.94
CA LEU A 43 17.17 -35.36 13.98
C LEU A 43 17.27 -35.98 15.39
N LYS A 44 17.94 -37.12 15.58
CA LYS A 44 18.08 -37.77 16.89
C LYS A 44 18.60 -36.83 17.99
N ASN A 45 19.44 -35.86 17.63
CA ASN A 45 20.02 -34.88 18.55
C ASN A 45 19.01 -33.81 19.02
N ASN A 46 17.80 -33.77 18.44
CA ASN A 46 16.70 -32.94 18.94
C ASN A 46 16.14 -33.47 20.27
N LEU A 47 16.39 -34.74 20.61
CA LEU A 47 16.21 -35.24 21.96
C LEU A 47 17.39 -34.79 22.81
N TYR A 48 17.13 -33.85 23.71
CA TYR A 48 18.14 -33.23 24.56
C TYR A 48 17.59 -33.09 25.98
N SER A 49 18.35 -33.56 26.97
CA SER A 49 17.88 -33.61 28.37
C SER A 49 16.57 -34.40 28.48
N ASP A 50 15.50 -33.77 28.94
CA ASP A 50 14.19 -34.32 29.29
C ASP A 50 13.12 -34.07 28.21
N ARG A 51 13.53 -33.64 27.02
CA ARG A 51 12.63 -33.09 26.00
C ARG A 51 13.07 -33.35 24.58
N ILE A 52 12.09 -33.32 23.68
CA ILE A 52 12.30 -33.41 22.23
C ILE A 52 11.93 -32.08 21.59
N LYS A 53 12.85 -31.50 20.82
CA LYS A 53 12.53 -30.36 19.96
C LYS A 53 11.68 -30.84 18.79
N LEU A 54 10.48 -30.27 18.65
CA LEU A 54 9.59 -30.51 17.53
C LEU A 54 9.89 -29.50 16.43
N THR A 55 9.91 -29.97 15.19
CA THR A 55 10.30 -29.20 14.03
C THR A 55 9.13 -28.91 13.11
N MET A 56 9.19 -27.77 12.42
CA MET A 56 8.14 -27.33 11.51
C MET A 56 8.12 -28.19 10.23
N GLY A 57 6.93 -28.65 9.84
CA GLY A 57 6.73 -29.29 8.54
C GLY A 57 6.48 -28.30 7.40
N PRO A 58 6.39 -28.78 6.14
CA PRO A 58 6.46 -27.92 4.95
C PRO A 58 5.18 -27.14 4.62
N ILE A 59 4.06 -27.41 5.28
CA ILE A 59 2.76 -26.79 4.94
C ILE A 59 2.30 -25.91 6.10
N VAL A 60 1.91 -24.68 5.76
CA VAL A 60 1.38 -23.68 6.69
C VAL A 60 -0.05 -23.33 6.29
N LYS A 61 -0.95 -23.22 7.26
CA LYS A 61 -2.25 -22.60 7.09
C LYS A 61 -2.25 -21.19 7.65
N VAL A 62 -2.57 -20.22 6.82
CA VAL A 62 -2.65 -18.80 7.18
C VAL A 62 -4.06 -18.50 7.66
N LEU A 63 -4.21 -17.99 8.88
CA LEU A 63 -5.53 -17.72 9.47
C LEU A 63 -6.05 -16.34 9.13
N ASN A 64 -5.14 -15.38 8.97
CA ASN A 64 -5.48 -14.02 8.61
C ASN A 64 -5.77 -13.97 7.09
N LYS A 65 -6.57 -13.01 6.61
CA LYS A 65 -6.89 -12.85 5.17
C LYS A 65 -5.71 -12.37 4.30
N LYS A 66 -4.47 -12.71 4.66
CA LYS A 66 -3.27 -12.43 3.86
C LYS A 66 -3.36 -13.21 2.55
N ARG A 67 -3.24 -12.51 1.43
CA ARG A 67 -3.33 -13.13 0.10
C ARG A 67 -2.06 -13.92 -0.18
N ILE A 68 -2.17 -15.25 -0.24
CA ILE A 68 -1.08 -16.13 -0.68
C ILE A 68 -0.99 -16.08 -2.21
N ASN A 69 0.20 -15.86 -2.76
CA ASN A 69 0.46 -15.93 -4.20
C ASN A 69 0.19 -17.36 -4.71
N SER A 70 -0.49 -17.50 -5.85
CA SER A 70 -0.90 -18.81 -6.41
C SER A 70 0.25 -19.81 -6.55
N LYS A 71 1.45 -19.33 -6.91
CA LYS A 71 2.64 -20.20 -7.05
C LYS A 71 3.08 -20.89 -5.76
N TYR A 72 2.74 -20.32 -4.59
CA TYR A 72 3.10 -20.87 -3.29
C TYR A 72 1.97 -21.64 -2.62
N ARG A 73 0.81 -21.79 -3.27
CA ARG A 73 -0.34 -22.47 -2.67
C ARG A 73 -0.14 -23.99 -2.66
N PHE A 74 -0.51 -24.62 -1.55
CA PHE A 74 -0.66 -26.08 -1.48
C PHE A 74 -2.00 -26.49 -2.10
N ASN A 75 -1.96 -27.35 -3.12
CA ASN A 75 -3.13 -27.83 -3.86
C ASN A 75 -4.13 -26.72 -4.26
N GLY A 76 -3.61 -25.54 -4.65
CA GLY A 76 -4.40 -24.38 -5.07
C GLY A 76 -5.20 -23.67 -3.97
N LYS A 77 -5.20 -24.17 -2.73
CA LYS A 77 -5.98 -23.61 -1.61
C LYS A 77 -5.44 -22.24 -1.19
N LYS A 78 -6.35 -21.27 -1.01
CA LYS A 78 -6.01 -19.85 -0.80
C LYS A 78 -5.39 -19.55 0.56
N ASP A 79 -5.64 -20.40 1.54
CA ASP A 79 -5.19 -20.30 2.93
C ASP A 79 -4.03 -21.24 3.25
N LEU A 80 -3.59 -22.09 2.30
CA LEU A 80 -2.50 -23.04 2.51
C LEU A 80 -1.26 -22.64 1.72
N TYR A 81 -0.17 -22.44 2.44
CA TYR A 81 1.15 -22.11 1.91
C TYR A 81 2.06 -23.33 1.92
N ASP A 82 2.76 -23.59 0.81
CA ASP A 82 3.70 -24.69 0.63
C ASP A 82 5.14 -24.18 0.61
N LEU A 83 5.87 -24.39 1.71
CA LEU A 83 7.25 -23.90 1.88
C LEU A 83 8.21 -24.54 0.89
N ARG A 84 7.91 -25.74 0.36
CA ARG A 84 8.74 -26.42 -0.65
C ARG A 84 8.82 -25.62 -1.95
N LYS A 85 7.83 -24.75 -2.20
CA LYS A 85 7.78 -23.85 -3.35
C LYS A 85 8.44 -22.49 -3.09
N SER A 86 8.93 -22.24 -1.88
CA SER A 86 9.53 -20.96 -1.46
C SER A 86 10.81 -21.13 -0.66
N ASN A 87 11.74 -21.94 -1.18
CA ASN A 87 13.05 -22.18 -0.56
C ASN A 87 12.97 -22.64 0.91
N ASN A 88 11.91 -23.37 1.26
CA ASN A 88 11.64 -23.87 2.60
C ASN A 88 11.46 -22.80 3.68
N LYS A 89 11.03 -21.59 3.29
CA LYS A 89 10.90 -20.42 4.17
C LYS A 89 9.49 -19.85 4.15
N TYR A 90 9.07 -19.33 5.30
CA TYR A 90 7.83 -18.58 5.50
C TYR A 90 8.11 -17.30 6.28
N LEU A 91 7.62 -16.16 5.79
CA LEU A 91 7.73 -14.88 6.48
C LEU A 91 6.44 -14.58 7.24
N ILE A 92 6.49 -14.72 8.57
CA ILE A 92 5.38 -14.38 9.47
C ILE A 92 5.44 -12.88 9.81
N SER A 93 4.47 -12.13 9.30
CA SER A 93 4.38 -10.67 9.45
C SER A 93 3.86 -10.29 10.85
N PRO A 94 4.10 -9.05 11.32
CA PRO A 94 3.49 -8.52 12.53
C PRO A 94 1.97 -8.73 12.57
N GLY A 95 1.45 -9.24 13.68
CA GLY A 95 0.02 -9.55 13.88
C GLY A 95 -0.49 -10.77 13.11
N GLU A 96 0.37 -11.48 12.36
CA GLU A 96 -0.02 -12.65 11.60
C GLU A 96 -0.16 -13.89 12.49
N SER A 97 -1.24 -14.65 12.28
CA SER A 97 -1.43 -15.96 12.91
C SER A 97 -1.50 -17.07 11.87
N ILE A 98 -0.81 -18.17 12.16
CA ILE A 98 -0.68 -19.33 11.29
C ILE A 98 -0.87 -20.63 12.08
N ILE A 99 -1.19 -21.70 11.38
CA ILE A 99 -1.19 -23.07 11.90
C ILE A 99 -0.17 -23.87 11.11
N ILE A 100 0.63 -24.67 11.81
CA ILE A 100 1.61 -25.58 11.22
C ILE A 100 1.30 -27.02 11.65
N LEU A 101 1.93 -27.96 10.97
CA LEU A 101 2.07 -29.34 11.44
C LEU A 101 3.55 -29.63 11.74
N THR A 102 3.82 -30.44 12.76
CA THR A 102 5.19 -30.88 13.06
C THR A 102 5.69 -31.90 12.05
N ASN A 103 7.00 -31.98 11.85
CA ASN A 103 7.63 -33.06 11.09
C ASN A 103 7.54 -34.39 11.83
N GLU A 104 7.62 -34.35 13.15
CA GLU A 104 7.53 -35.52 14.01
C GLU A 104 6.07 -35.99 14.12
N ARG A 105 5.88 -37.28 13.94
CA ARG A 105 4.67 -38.03 14.29
C ARG A 105 4.88 -38.66 15.66
N ILE A 106 3.92 -38.45 16.56
CA ILE A 106 3.92 -39.04 17.90
C ILE A 106 2.82 -40.09 17.95
N LYS A 107 3.16 -41.28 18.46
CA LYS A 107 2.19 -42.29 18.85
C LYS A 107 2.48 -42.80 20.26
N LEU A 108 1.46 -42.79 21.11
CA LEU A 108 1.54 -43.17 22.52
C LEU A 108 0.76 -44.47 22.76
N ASN A 109 1.19 -45.29 23.71
CA ASN A 109 0.59 -46.61 23.99
C ASN A 109 -0.45 -46.63 25.12
N GLY A 110 -0.82 -45.49 25.70
CA GLY A 110 -1.76 -45.41 26.82
C GLY A 110 -1.12 -45.24 28.20
N ASN A 111 0.19 -45.51 28.34
CA ASN A 111 0.94 -45.31 29.60
C ASN A 111 1.58 -43.91 29.71
N TYR A 112 1.51 -43.14 28.63
CA TYR A 112 2.18 -41.86 28.51
C TYR A 112 1.24 -40.80 27.96
N ALA A 113 1.46 -39.57 28.40
CA ALA A 113 0.96 -38.36 27.79
C ALA A 113 2.14 -37.42 27.49
N CYS A 114 1.94 -36.40 26.67
CA CYS A 114 2.95 -35.35 26.54
C CYS A 114 2.38 -33.94 26.52
N ILE A 115 3.21 -32.99 26.90
CA ILE A 115 2.92 -31.56 26.81
C ILE A 115 3.89 -30.95 25.83
N ILE A 116 3.35 -30.22 24.86
CA ILE A 116 4.11 -29.43 23.90
C ILE A 116 4.09 -28.00 24.37
N VAL A 117 5.26 -27.43 24.61
CA VAL A 117 5.43 -26.03 25.04
C VAL A 117 6.25 -25.24 24.02
N PRO A 118 6.10 -23.90 24.00
CA PRO A 118 6.90 -23.04 23.13
C PRO A 118 8.39 -23.06 23.47
N ARG A 119 9.24 -22.71 22.49
CA ARG A 119 10.64 -22.40 22.76
C ARG A 119 10.77 -20.96 23.25
N ILE A 120 11.60 -20.76 24.29
CA ILE A 120 11.95 -19.43 24.80
C ILE A 120 12.50 -18.54 23.67
N SER A 121 13.36 -19.09 22.80
CA SER A 121 13.93 -18.34 21.67
C SER A 121 12.90 -17.74 20.70
N LEU A 122 11.71 -18.35 20.56
CA LEU A 122 10.62 -17.76 19.77
C LEU A 122 9.84 -16.71 20.57
N SER A 123 9.68 -16.96 21.88
CA SER A 123 9.01 -16.02 22.78
C SER A 123 9.80 -14.72 22.94
N ASP A 124 11.13 -14.79 22.98
CA ASP A 124 12.05 -13.65 23.09
C ASP A 124 11.91 -12.67 21.92
N VAL A 125 11.52 -13.18 20.75
CA VAL A 125 11.31 -12.38 19.54
C VAL A 125 9.83 -12.02 19.32
N GLY A 126 8.95 -12.36 20.26
CA GLY A 126 7.52 -12.06 20.18
C GLY A 126 6.71 -13.02 19.29
N VAL A 127 7.25 -14.18 18.94
CA VAL A 127 6.51 -15.27 18.27
C VAL A 127 5.98 -16.23 19.33
N VAL A 128 4.66 -16.21 19.52
CA VAL A 128 3.96 -17.05 20.48
C VAL A 128 3.53 -18.35 19.81
N VAL A 129 3.78 -19.48 20.46
CA VAL A 129 3.30 -20.80 20.04
C VAL A 129 2.27 -21.29 21.06
N THR A 130 1.22 -21.98 20.62
CA THR A 130 0.24 -22.56 21.55
C THR A 130 0.79 -23.80 22.24
N THR A 131 0.59 -23.87 23.56
CA THR A 131 0.83 -25.10 24.34
C THR A 131 -0.27 -26.12 24.02
N ALA A 132 0.10 -27.40 23.93
CA ALA A 132 -0.85 -28.48 23.69
C ALA A 132 -0.61 -29.65 24.64
N TYR A 133 -1.69 -30.20 25.18
CA TYR A 133 -1.69 -31.52 25.82
C TYR A 133 -1.96 -32.57 24.76
N VAL A 134 -1.20 -33.65 24.78
CA VAL A 134 -1.35 -34.79 23.88
C VAL A 134 -1.80 -35.97 24.70
N ASP A 135 -3.03 -36.40 24.42
CA ASP A 135 -3.68 -37.49 25.13
C ASP A 135 -2.94 -38.82 24.96
N PRO A 136 -3.07 -39.73 25.94
CA PRO A 136 -2.69 -41.13 25.77
C PRO A 136 -3.39 -41.75 24.56
N PHE A 137 -2.75 -42.73 23.92
CA PHE A 137 -3.19 -43.33 22.65
C PHE A 137 -3.24 -42.39 21.43
N TYR A 138 -2.87 -41.11 21.56
CA TYR A 138 -2.73 -40.24 20.40
C TYR A 138 -1.79 -40.86 19.36
N ASN A 139 -2.10 -40.65 18.08
CA ASN A 139 -1.30 -41.07 16.94
C ASN A 139 -1.43 -40.04 15.80
N GLY A 140 -0.33 -39.37 15.43
CA GLY A 140 -0.34 -38.41 14.31
C GLY A 140 0.72 -37.32 14.40
N VAL A 141 0.72 -36.42 13.41
CA VAL A 141 1.52 -35.17 13.43
C VAL A 141 0.84 -34.10 14.28
N MET A 142 1.62 -33.27 14.98
CA MET A 142 1.07 -32.27 15.91
C MET A 142 0.68 -31.00 15.18
N ARG A 143 -0.51 -30.48 15.48
CA ARG A 143 -0.94 -29.16 15.02
C ARG A 143 -0.57 -28.11 16.07
N LEU A 144 0.21 -27.11 15.66
CA LEU A 144 0.56 -25.97 16.51
C LEU A 144 0.07 -24.66 15.88
N HIS A 145 -0.40 -23.75 16.71
CA HIS A 145 -0.77 -22.40 16.30
C HIS A 145 0.34 -21.43 16.71
N LEU A 146 0.72 -20.55 15.78
CA LEU A 146 1.76 -19.55 15.97
C LEU A 146 1.21 -18.17 15.66
N SER A 147 1.54 -17.18 16.48
CA SER A 147 1.20 -15.78 16.26
C SER A 147 2.43 -14.90 16.45
N ASN A 148 2.68 -14.01 15.51
CA ASN A 148 3.70 -12.97 15.67
C ASN A 148 3.07 -11.74 16.33
N LEU A 149 3.40 -11.51 17.60
CA LEU A 149 2.92 -10.38 18.40
C LEU A 149 3.91 -9.21 18.42
N SER A 150 5.04 -9.34 17.75
CA SER A 150 6.02 -8.25 17.61
C SER A 150 5.63 -7.25 16.53
N ASP A 151 6.44 -6.20 16.38
CA ASP A 151 6.43 -5.24 15.28
C ASP A 151 7.35 -5.62 14.10
N LYS A 152 8.05 -6.76 14.18
CA LYS A 152 9.02 -7.23 13.16
C LYS A 152 8.52 -8.46 12.42
N THR A 153 8.96 -8.63 11.17
CA THR A 153 8.73 -9.88 10.41
C THR A 153 9.78 -10.91 10.80
N PHE A 154 9.36 -12.15 11.01
CA PHE A 154 10.28 -13.27 11.25
C PHE A 154 10.24 -14.30 10.13
N GLU A 155 11.40 -14.87 9.85
CA GLU A 155 11.53 -16.00 8.94
C GLU A 155 11.44 -17.29 9.75
N LEU A 156 10.54 -18.17 9.32
CA LEU A 156 10.41 -19.54 9.79
C LEU A 156 10.85 -20.48 8.68
N SER A 157 11.61 -21.51 9.01
CA SER A 157 12.07 -22.52 8.05
C SER A 157 11.49 -23.90 8.31
N THR A 158 11.23 -24.67 7.25
CA THR A 158 10.94 -26.10 7.39
C THR A 158 12.11 -26.78 8.12
N LEU A 159 11.80 -27.72 9.01
CA LEU A 159 12.73 -28.38 9.95
C LEU A 159 13.32 -27.47 11.05
N GLU A 160 12.94 -26.20 11.11
CA GLU A 160 13.28 -25.36 12.27
C GLU A 160 12.56 -25.88 13.52
N ALA A 161 13.28 -25.96 14.64
CA ALA A 161 12.71 -26.33 15.93
C ALA A 161 11.82 -25.21 16.46
N ILE A 162 10.52 -25.46 16.56
CA ILE A 162 9.48 -24.49 16.90
C ILE A 162 8.86 -24.71 18.29
N ALA A 163 8.92 -25.94 18.81
CA ALA A 163 8.35 -26.29 20.11
C ALA A 163 9.19 -27.37 20.80
N GLN A 164 8.87 -27.65 22.06
CA GLN A 164 9.52 -28.68 22.86
C GLN A 164 8.44 -29.58 23.44
N CYS A 165 8.67 -30.89 23.39
CA CYS A 165 7.76 -31.92 23.87
C CYS A 165 8.35 -32.58 25.11
N PHE A 166 7.56 -32.61 26.18
CA PHE A 166 7.88 -33.26 27.44
C PHE A 166 6.96 -34.45 27.64
N PHE A 167 7.53 -35.62 27.94
CA PHE A 167 6.75 -36.84 28.15
C PHE A 167 6.52 -37.08 29.63
N PHE A 168 5.35 -37.61 29.96
CA PHE A 168 4.92 -37.93 31.31
C PHE A 168 4.43 -39.36 31.33
N ARG A 169 4.96 -40.15 32.25
CA ARG A 169 4.42 -41.46 32.59
C ARG A 169 3.19 -41.23 33.47
N LEU A 170 2.10 -41.90 33.13
CA LEU A 170 0.88 -41.88 33.93
C LEU A 170 1.04 -42.82 35.13
N SER A 171 0.34 -42.51 36.23
CA SER A 171 0.27 -43.41 37.39
C SER A 171 -0.33 -44.75 37.00
N ASP A 172 -1.40 -44.71 36.20
CA ASP A 172 -2.14 -45.87 35.71
C ASP A 172 -2.28 -45.82 34.19
N SER A 173 -2.36 -47.00 33.56
CA SER A 173 -2.61 -47.10 32.12
C SER A 173 -4.04 -46.67 31.81
N VAL A 174 -4.22 -45.94 30.72
CA VAL A 174 -5.56 -45.58 30.25
C VAL A 174 -6.31 -46.81 29.72
N SER A 175 -7.61 -46.89 30.01
CA SER A 175 -8.44 -48.05 29.70
C SER A 175 -8.54 -48.32 28.19
N ILE A 176 -8.89 -49.56 27.84
CA ILE A 176 -9.04 -49.99 26.44
C ILE A 176 -10.24 -49.30 25.77
N GLU A 177 -11.31 -49.03 26.51
CA GLU A 177 -12.49 -48.33 25.99
C GLU A 177 -12.12 -46.92 25.53
N PHE A 178 -11.26 -46.23 26.28
CA PHE A 178 -10.78 -44.92 25.86
C PHE A 178 -9.95 -45.01 24.58
N LYS A 179 -9.10 -46.04 24.42
CA LYS A 179 -8.31 -46.26 23.20
C LYS A 179 -9.20 -46.41 21.98
N ASP A 180 -10.28 -47.18 22.09
CA ASP A 180 -11.19 -47.48 20.98
C ASP A 180 -12.05 -46.26 20.63
N ASP A 181 -12.41 -45.45 21.62
CA ASP A 181 -13.12 -44.18 21.43
C ASP A 181 -12.24 -43.07 20.83
N PHE A 182 -10.95 -43.06 21.12
CA PHE A 182 -10.06 -41.93 20.82
C PHE A 182 -10.06 -41.47 19.35
N PRO A 183 -10.02 -42.37 18.34
CA PRO A 183 -10.08 -41.99 16.93
C PRO A 183 -11.31 -41.15 16.56
N THR A 184 -12.44 -41.37 17.23
CA THR A 184 -13.69 -40.63 16.98
C THR A 184 -13.65 -39.20 17.54
N LYS A 185 -12.86 -38.98 18.59
CA LYS A 185 -12.77 -37.69 19.30
C LYS A 185 -11.86 -36.71 18.56
N SER A 186 -10.80 -37.21 17.93
CA SER A 186 -9.75 -36.41 17.29
C SER A 186 -9.77 -36.51 15.75
N VAL A 187 -10.11 -35.40 15.09
CA VAL A 187 -10.06 -35.27 13.62
C VAL A 187 -8.63 -35.36 13.04
N PHE A 188 -7.62 -35.25 13.90
CA PHE A 188 -6.20 -35.34 13.55
C PHE A 188 -5.63 -36.76 13.75
N PHE A 189 -6.44 -37.68 14.28
CA PHE A 189 -5.97 -39.03 14.55
C PHE A 189 -5.52 -39.74 13.27
N GLY A 190 -4.40 -40.45 13.38
CA GLY A 190 -3.75 -41.20 12.31
C GLY A 190 -3.06 -40.34 11.25
N GLN A 191 -3.13 -39.01 11.31
CA GLN A 191 -2.65 -38.15 10.24
C GLN A 191 -1.12 -38.22 10.07
N THR A 192 -0.66 -38.50 8.85
CA THR A 192 0.76 -38.52 8.47
C THR A 192 1.06 -37.56 7.31
N TRP A 193 2.34 -37.27 7.08
CA TRP A 193 2.74 -36.45 5.92
C TRP A 193 2.53 -37.15 4.58
N SER A 194 2.73 -38.46 4.49
CA SER A 194 2.47 -39.21 3.26
C SER A 194 1.00 -39.08 2.86
N GLU A 195 0.06 -39.20 3.80
CA GLU A 195 -1.36 -39.04 3.49
C GLU A 195 -1.70 -37.61 3.06
N ILE A 196 -1.12 -36.60 3.72
CA ILE A 196 -1.35 -35.19 3.39
C ILE A 196 -0.86 -34.88 1.98
N LEU A 197 0.31 -35.38 1.62
CA LEU A 197 0.97 -35.04 0.36
C LEU A 197 0.47 -35.90 -0.81
N ASP A 198 0.18 -37.17 -0.58
CA ASP A 198 -0.06 -38.15 -1.64
C ASP A 198 -1.56 -38.49 -1.80
N SER A 199 -2.35 -38.44 -0.72
CA SER A 199 -3.73 -38.96 -0.70
C SER A 199 -4.84 -37.90 -0.65
N ASN A 200 -4.53 -36.64 -1.00
CA ASN A 200 -5.46 -35.50 -0.91
C ASN A 200 -6.11 -35.27 0.47
N ARG A 201 -5.59 -35.90 1.54
CA ARG A 201 -6.07 -35.67 2.91
C ARG A 201 -5.89 -34.20 3.27
N THR A 202 -6.93 -33.56 3.79
CA THR A 202 -6.84 -32.14 4.15
C THR A 202 -5.83 -31.96 5.29
N PRO A 203 -4.78 -31.10 5.15
CA PRO A 203 -3.75 -30.98 6.18
C PRO A 203 -4.30 -30.46 7.51
N PHE A 204 -5.29 -29.57 7.47
CA PHE A 204 -5.85 -28.93 8.66
C PHE A 204 -7.37 -29.12 8.74
N PRO A 205 -7.86 -30.32 9.12
CA PRO A 205 -9.29 -30.54 9.33
C PRO A 205 -9.83 -29.60 10.41
N ILE A 206 -11.09 -29.20 10.26
CA ILE A 206 -11.79 -28.26 11.14
C ILE A 206 -12.97 -29.00 11.76
N LYS A 207 -13.13 -28.90 13.09
CA LYS A 207 -14.29 -29.45 13.83
C LYS A 207 -15.34 -28.39 14.13
N LYS A 208 -14.96 -27.12 14.17
CA LYS A 208 -15.82 -25.99 14.55
C LYS A 208 -15.81 -24.95 13.43
N ASP A 209 -16.97 -24.67 12.88
CA ASP A 209 -17.13 -23.63 11.88
C ASP A 209 -16.96 -22.23 12.48
N SER A 210 -16.65 -21.26 11.62
CA SER A 210 -16.58 -19.87 12.01
C SER A 210 -17.91 -19.42 12.61
N SER A 211 -17.87 -18.71 13.74
CA SER A 211 -19.05 -18.04 14.27
C SER A 211 -19.62 -17.08 13.23
N ASN A 212 -20.94 -16.94 13.21
CA ASN A 212 -21.59 -15.93 12.37
C ASN A 212 -21.23 -14.54 12.92
N VAL A 213 -20.21 -13.91 12.34
CA VAL A 213 -19.79 -12.58 12.73
C VAL A 213 -20.82 -11.61 12.18
N ASP A 214 -21.55 -10.91 13.05
CA ASP A 214 -22.41 -9.80 12.65
C ASP A 214 -21.57 -8.79 11.85
N LYS A 215 -21.87 -8.69 10.55
CA LYS A 215 -21.13 -7.83 9.62
C LYS A 215 -21.11 -6.38 10.08
N PHE A 216 -22.15 -5.93 10.78
CA PHE A 216 -22.26 -4.55 11.25
C PHE A 216 -21.30 -4.27 12.41
N SER A 217 -21.21 -5.17 13.39
CA SER A 217 -20.20 -5.07 14.45
C SER A 217 -18.76 -5.04 13.92
N ASN A 218 -18.44 -5.86 12.91
CA ASN A 218 -17.11 -5.85 12.29
C ASN A 218 -16.85 -4.53 11.53
N LEU A 219 -17.85 -4.00 10.81
CA LEU A 219 -17.74 -2.70 10.15
C LEU A 219 -17.48 -1.57 11.17
N LYS A 220 -18.22 -1.56 12.29
CA LYS A 220 -17.99 -0.61 13.40
C LYS A 220 -16.56 -0.70 13.93
N TYR A 221 -16.05 -1.92 14.12
CA TYR A 221 -14.68 -2.13 14.58
C TYR A 221 -13.65 -1.59 13.56
N GLN A 222 -13.82 -1.87 12.26
CA GLN A 222 -12.94 -1.35 11.21
C GLN A 222 -12.98 0.19 11.15
N LEU A 223 -14.17 0.79 11.24
CA LEU A 223 -14.32 2.24 11.32
C LEU A 223 -13.62 2.81 12.57
N SER A 224 -13.69 2.13 13.71
CA SER A 224 -13.01 2.57 14.93
C SER A 224 -11.49 2.59 14.79
N ILE A 225 -10.91 1.60 14.09
CA ILE A 225 -9.47 1.56 13.77
C ILE A 225 -9.10 2.73 12.86
N ILE A 226 -9.89 2.98 11.81
CA ILE A 226 -9.66 4.09 10.89
C ILE A 226 -9.73 5.42 11.64
N CYS A 227 -10.76 5.61 12.48
CA CYS A 227 -10.89 6.80 13.31
C CYS A 227 -9.72 6.97 14.29
N ALA A 228 -9.25 5.89 14.91
CA ALA A 228 -8.08 5.93 15.81
C ALA A 228 -6.80 6.32 15.05
N PHE A 229 -6.61 5.79 13.84
CA PHE A 229 -5.50 6.17 12.96
C PHE A 229 -5.57 7.65 12.56
N LEU A 230 -6.75 8.12 12.13
CA LEU A 230 -6.99 9.52 11.80
C LEU A 230 -6.75 10.46 12.99
N LYS A 231 -7.17 10.07 14.20
CA LYS A 231 -6.90 10.84 15.43
C LYS A 231 -5.39 10.90 15.72
N LYS A 232 -4.70 9.77 15.63
CA LYS A 232 -3.24 9.67 15.87
C LYS A 232 -2.44 10.53 14.88
N HIS A 233 -2.90 10.63 13.64
CA HIS A 233 -2.23 11.37 12.56
C HIS A 233 -2.94 12.68 12.18
N SER A 234 -3.79 13.21 13.06
CA SER A 234 -4.63 14.39 12.78
C SER A 234 -3.84 15.61 12.33
N ILE A 235 -2.68 15.85 12.95
CA ILE A 235 -1.77 16.96 12.59
C ILE A 235 -1.26 16.83 11.15
N ILE A 236 -0.85 15.63 10.73
CA ILE A 236 -0.36 15.38 9.36
C ILE A 236 -1.48 15.63 8.35
N PHE A 237 -2.69 15.20 8.66
CA PHE A 237 -3.84 15.40 7.80
C PHE A 237 -4.17 16.88 7.62
N ILE A 238 -4.15 17.66 8.71
CA ILE A 238 -4.36 19.12 8.68
C ILE A 238 -3.31 19.79 7.77
N ILE A 239 -2.04 19.40 7.88
CA ILE A 239 -0.95 19.95 7.04
C ILE A 239 -1.21 19.65 5.56
N ILE A 240 -1.53 18.40 5.21
CA ILE A 240 -1.82 18.00 3.82
C ILE A 240 -3.01 18.77 3.26
N THR A 241 -4.10 18.90 4.02
CA THR A 241 -5.29 19.63 3.57
C THR A 241 -5.01 21.11 3.34
N ASN A 242 -4.20 21.75 4.18
CA ASN A 242 -3.81 23.15 3.98
C ASN A 242 -2.92 23.33 2.74
N ILE A 243 -1.97 22.42 2.50
CA ILE A 243 -1.13 22.45 1.29
C ILE A 243 -1.98 22.35 0.02
N VAL A 244 -2.96 21.44 -0.01
CA VAL A 244 -3.87 21.29 -1.16
C VAL A 244 -4.72 22.54 -1.36
N ALA A 245 -5.28 23.11 -0.29
CA ALA A 245 -6.07 24.34 -0.37
C ALA A 245 -5.26 25.53 -0.90
N ILE A 246 -4.01 25.69 -0.42
CA ILE A 246 -3.09 26.73 -0.90
C ILE A 246 -2.73 26.51 -2.37
N ALA A 247 -2.46 25.27 -2.79
CA ALA A 247 -2.12 24.96 -4.18
C ALA A 247 -3.30 25.25 -5.13
N CYS A 248 -4.52 24.89 -4.73
CA CYS A 248 -5.74 25.22 -5.49
C CYS A 248 -5.95 26.74 -5.57
N GLY A 249 -5.81 27.46 -4.45
CA GLY A 249 -5.92 28.92 -4.43
C GLY A 249 -4.88 29.62 -5.31
N TYR A 250 -3.63 29.15 -5.28
CA TYR A 250 -2.54 29.68 -6.11
C TYR A 250 -2.80 29.47 -7.61
N ALA A 251 -3.36 28.32 -8.00
CA ALA A 251 -3.68 28.05 -9.40
C ALA A 251 -4.74 29.02 -9.95
N VAL A 252 -5.80 29.29 -9.17
CA VAL A 252 -6.86 30.24 -9.55
C VAL A 252 -6.32 31.66 -9.63
N PHE A 253 -5.52 32.10 -8.65
CA PHE A 253 -4.89 33.43 -8.68
C PHE A 253 -3.97 33.61 -9.89
N LYS A 254 -3.15 32.60 -10.20
CA LYS A 254 -2.24 32.63 -11.35
C LYS A 254 -3.01 32.77 -12.68
N GLN A 255 -4.19 32.18 -12.78
CA GLN A 255 -5.04 32.32 -13.97
C GLN A 255 -5.58 33.74 -14.10
N GLN A 256 -6.17 34.30 -13.05
CA GLN A 256 -6.68 35.68 -13.05
C GLN A 256 -5.57 36.71 -13.32
N PHE A 257 -4.38 36.51 -12.73
CA PHE A 257 -3.26 37.41 -12.94
C PHE A 257 -2.79 37.44 -14.40
N LYS A 258 -2.84 36.30 -15.10
CA LYS A 258 -2.52 36.25 -16.54
C LYS A 258 -3.51 37.06 -17.37
N GLU A 259 -4.80 36.95 -17.08
CA GLU A 259 -5.85 37.72 -17.76
C GLU A 259 -5.64 39.23 -17.56
N TYR A 260 -5.34 39.67 -16.32
CA TYR A 260 -5.02 41.06 -16.05
C TYR A 260 -3.77 41.54 -16.80
N THR A 261 -2.70 40.75 -16.82
CA THR A 261 -1.49 41.13 -17.57
C THR A 261 -1.73 41.25 -19.06
N TYR A 262 -2.59 40.40 -19.64
CA TYR A 262 -2.95 40.46 -21.05
C TYR A 262 -3.73 41.74 -21.39
N VAL A 263 -4.72 42.08 -20.58
CA VAL A 263 -5.49 43.33 -20.75
C VAL A 263 -4.59 44.54 -20.58
N ALA A 264 -3.69 44.55 -19.58
CA ALA A 264 -2.75 45.64 -19.37
C ALA A 264 -1.80 45.84 -20.57
N THR A 265 -1.31 44.77 -21.19
CA THR A 265 -0.48 44.86 -22.40
C THR A 265 -1.26 45.42 -23.59
N GLN A 266 -2.52 45.02 -23.79
CA GLN A 266 -3.35 45.57 -24.86
C GLN A 266 -3.61 47.08 -24.68
N ILE A 267 -3.86 47.52 -23.44
CA ILE A 267 -4.03 48.93 -23.12
C ILE A 267 -2.74 49.70 -23.42
N GLN A 268 -1.57 49.17 -23.05
CA GLN A 268 -0.29 49.81 -23.31
C GLN A 268 0.00 49.98 -24.81
N ASP A 269 -0.33 48.97 -25.61
CA ASP A 269 -0.16 49.03 -27.07
C ASP A 269 -1.11 50.06 -27.71
N ILE A 270 -2.36 50.14 -27.24
CA ILE A 270 -3.35 51.13 -27.71
C ILE A 270 -2.94 52.56 -27.36
N LEU A 271 -2.31 52.77 -26.19
CA LEU A 271 -1.90 54.09 -25.71
C LEU A 271 -0.56 54.57 -26.30
N LYS A 272 0.03 53.85 -27.26
CA LYS A 272 1.29 54.26 -27.86
C LYS A 272 1.10 55.50 -28.75
N PRO A 273 1.75 56.64 -28.43
CA PRO A 273 1.57 57.87 -29.20
C PRO A 273 2.15 57.71 -30.61
N THR A 274 1.41 58.18 -31.60
CA THR A 274 1.82 58.26 -33.00
C THR A 274 2.12 59.71 -33.36
N SER A 275 3.26 59.96 -34.02
CA SER A 275 3.64 61.32 -34.43
C SER A 275 3.18 61.64 -35.85
N SER A 276 2.83 62.90 -36.09
CA SER A 276 2.48 63.43 -37.39
C SER A 276 2.86 64.92 -37.50
N GLU A 277 2.66 65.48 -38.69
CA GLU A 277 2.97 66.87 -39.01
C GLU A 277 1.84 67.53 -39.78
N ILE A 278 1.53 68.78 -39.41
CA ILE A 278 0.74 69.71 -40.23
C ILE A 278 1.71 70.69 -40.88
N VAL A 279 1.59 70.86 -42.20
CA VAL A 279 2.39 71.80 -42.98
C VAL A 279 1.52 72.94 -43.44
N ILE A 280 1.91 74.18 -43.12
CA ILE A 280 1.27 75.41 -43.61
C ILE A 280 2.23 76.06 -44.62
N LEU A 281 1.76 76.30 -45.84
CA LEU A 281 2.56 76.90 -46.89
C LEU A 281 2.64 78.43 -46.72
N PRO A 282 3.67 79.10 -47.30
CA PRO A 282 3.77 80.55 -47.26
C PRO A 282 2.51 81.24 -47.79
N GLY A 283 1.99 82.21 -47.03
CA GLY A 283 0.79 82.94 -47.40
C GLY A 283 -0.55 82.30 -46.95
N GLU A 284 -0.53 81.07 -46.43
CA GLU A 284 -1.71 80.41 -45.88
C GLU A 284 -1.80 80.61 -44.36
N THR A 285 -3.01 80.72 -43.83
CA THR A 285 -3.26 80.79 -42.38
C THR A 285 -3.82 79.50 -41.81
N TYR A 286 -4.02 78.47 -42.63
CA TYR A 286 -4.67 77.22 -42.26
C TYR A 286 -3.85 76.05 -42.79
N GLY A 287 -3.70 75.01 -41.98
CA GLY A 287 -3.14 73.74 -42.41
C GLY A 287 -3.97 72.60 -41.86
N GLU A 288 -4.02 71.51 -42.62
CA GLU A 288 -4.68 70.28 -42.20
C GLU A 288 -3.86 69.04 -42.55
N LYS A 289 -4.08 67.99 -41.76
CA LYS A 289 -3.52 66.66 -41.97
C LYS A 289 -4.62 65.62 -41.78
N GLU A 290 -4.89 64.88 -42.84
CA GLU A 290 -5.76 63.71 -42.77
C GLU A 290 -4.95 62.47 -42.38
N ILE A 291 -5.47 61.71 -41.42
CA ILE A 291 -4.96 60.41 -41.00
C ILE A 291 -6.08 59.39 -41.17
N VAL A 292 -5.78 58.30 -41.87
CA VAL A 292 -6.72 57.18 -42.06
C VAL A 292 -6.35 56.07 -41.10
N ILE A 293 -7.33 55.54 -40.37
CA ILE A 293 -7.18 54.45 -39.43
C ILE A 293 -8.14 53.33 -39.82
N GLU A 294 -7.65 52.09 -39.78
CA GLU A 294 -8.41 50.86 -40.11
C GLU A 294 -9.33 50.41 -38.97
N HIS A 295 -10.14 51.34 -38.45
CA HIS A 295 -11.16 51.08 -37.43
C HIS A 295 -12.47 51.80 -37.77
N SER A 296 -13.60 51.23 -37.33
CA SER A 296 -14.91 51.85 -37.54
C SER A 296 -15.06 53.10 -36.65
N LYS A 297 -15.83 54.09 -37.10
CA LYS A 297 -16.01 55.35 -36.36
C LYS A 297 -16.61 55.12 -34.97
N SER A 298 -17.48 54.12 -34.84
CA SER A 298 -18.12 53.72 -33.58
C SER A 298 -17.16 53.15 -32.54
N GLU A 299 -16.00 52.63 -32.97
CA GLU A 299 -14.98 52.09 -32.06
C GLU A 299 -14.10 53.18 -31.46
N ILE A 300 -14.03 54.38 -32.07
CA ILE A 300 -13.20 55.48 -31.57
C ILE A 300 -13.96 56.23 -30.47
N ILE A 301 -13.44 56.12 -29.25
CA ILE A 301 -13.96 56.82 -28.07
C ILE A 301 -13.44 58.26 -28.05
N SER A 302 -12.14 58.44 -28.28
CA SER A 302 -11.49 59.75 -28.17
C SER A 302 -10.18 59.80 -28.93
N VAL A 303 -9.73 61.02 -29.26
CA VAL A 303 -8.41 61.29 -29.79
C VAL A 303 -7.73 62.26 -28.83
N LEU A 304 -6.59 61.86 -28.27
CA LEU A 304 -5.77 62.71 -27.41
C LEU A 304 -4.64 63.29 -28.27
N CYS A 305 -4.52 64.61 -28.33
CA CYS A 305 -3.46 65.32 -29.04
C CYS A 305 -2.58 66.03 -28.01
N ASN A 306 -1.26 66.04 -28.21
CA ASN A 306 -0.33 66.72 -27.30
C ASN A 306 -0.17 68.23 -27.60
N ASN A 307 -1.02 68.80 -28.45
CA ASN A 307 -0.99 70.20 -28.84
C ASN A 307 -2.42 70.75 -28.82
N ASP A 308 -2.69 71.65 -27.89
CA ASP A 308 -4.02 72.22 -27.61
C ASP A 308 -4.51 73.16 -28.73
N ASP A 309 -3.62 73.67 -29.57
CA ASP A 309 -3.96 74.55 -30.70
C ASP A 309 -4.46 73.75 -31.92
N ILE A 310 -4.27 72.43 -31.92
CA ILE A 310 -4.71 71.53 -32.99
C ILE A 310 -6.12 71.02 -32.70
N ASN A 311 -7.06 71.42 -33.55
CA ASN A 311 -8.42 70.89 -33.55
C ASN A 311 -8.46 69.60 -34.38
N TYR A 312 -9.32 68.65 -34.00
CA TYR A 312 -9.54 67.44 -34.79
C TYR A 312 -11.00 67.17 -35.08
N LYS A 313 -11.26 66.49 -36.19
CA LYS A 313 -12.59 66.01 -36.58
C LYS A 313 -12.52 64.56 -37.01
N ILE A 314 -13.45 63.75 -36.49
CA ILE A 314 -13.56 62.32 -36.80
C ILE A 314 -14.72 62.12 -37.79
N ILE A 315 -14.42 61.60 -38.98
CA ILE A 315 -15.41 61.31 -40.02
C ILE A 315 -15.26 59.87 -40.51
N SER A 316 -16.36 59.26 -40.97
CA SER A 316 -16.32 57.92 -41.54
C SER A 316 -15.45 57.92 -42.79
N GLY A 317 -14.64 56.88 -42.96
CA GLY A 317 -13.80 56.67 -44.13
C GLY A 317 -14.60 56.18 -45.34
N ASN A 318 -13.88 55.82 -46.40
CA ASN A 318 -14.47 55.34 -47.64
C ASN A 318 -14.92 53.86 -47.54
N LYS A 319 -14.39 53.12 -46.55
CA LYS A 319 -14.80 51.75 -46.22
C LYS A 319 -15.45 51.70 -44.84
N GLU A 320 -16.26 50.68 -44.59
CA GLU A 320 -16.99 50.46 -43.33
C GLU A 320 -16.06 50.39 -42.10
N ASN A 321 -14.85 49.85 -42.28
CA ASN A 321 -13.82 49.73 -41.24
C ASN A 321 -12.72 50.79 -41.36
N GLU A 322 -13.01 51.94 -41.96
CA GLU A 322 -12.05 53.04 -42.04
C GLU A 322 -12.62 54.29 -41.37
N THR A 323 -11.77 54.99 -40.63
CA THR A 323 -12.09 56.29 -40.04
C THR A 323 -11.00 57.29 -40.42
N LYS A 324 -11.44 58.47 -40.87
CA LYS A 324 -10.55 59.59 -41.16
C LYS A 324 -10.58 60.55 -39.99
N ILE A 325 -9.40 60.89 -39.48
CA ILE A 325 -9.20 61.93 -38.47
C ILE A 325 -8.48 63.08 -39.15
N ILE A 326 -9.15 64.22 -39.21
CA ILE A 326 -8.59 65.44 -39.80
C ILE A 326 -8.11 66.31 -38.65
N PHE A 327 -6.80 66.52 -38.56
CA PHE A 327 -6.19 67.48 -37.67
C PHE A 327 -6.03 68.82 -38.39
N SER A 328 -6.35 69.92 -37.73
CA SER A 328 -6.39 71.24 -38.33
C SER A 328 -5.94 72.30 -37.33
N ILE A 329 -5.27 73.33 -37.84
CA ILE A 329 -4.81 74.46 -37.04
C ILE A 329 -4.87 75.74 -37.87
N SER A 330 -5.22 76.85 -37.21
CA SER A 330 -5.32 78.17 -37.84
C SER A 330 -4.37 79.14 -37.13
N LEU A 331 -3.54 79.83 -37.91
CA LEU A 331 -2.62 80.85 -37.41
C LEU A 331 -3.28 82.23 -37.48
N SER A 332 -2.94 83.09 -36.52
CA SER A 332 -3.38 84.50 -36.52
C SER A 332 -2.78 85.33 -37.65
N SER A 333 -1.69 84.88 -38.27
CA SER A 333 -1.00 85.55 -39.39
C SER A 333 -0.29 84.53 -40.28
N ALA A 334 -0.27 84.77 -41.59
CA ALA A 334 0.38 83.88 -42.55
C ALA A 334 1.91 83.87 -42.37
N PRO A 335 2.56 82.70 -42.34
CA PRO A 335 3.99 82.61 -42.17
C PRO A 335 4.70 83.00 -43.49
N VAL A 336 5.88 83.61 -43.36
CA VAL A 336 6.71 84.03 -44.52
C VAL A 336 7.36 82.82 -45.20
N ASN A 337 7.61 81.76 -44.43
CA ASN A 337 8.22 80.51 -44.88
C ASN A 337 7.29 79.33 -44.54
N LYS A 338 7.58 78.15 -45.11
CA LYS A 338 6.91 76.89 -44.72
C LYS A 338 6.96 76.72 -43.20
N TYR A 339 5.80 76.51 -42.58
CA TYR A 339 5.67 76.30 -41.14
C TYR A 339 5.21 74.87 -40.87
N GLU A 340 6.01 74.13 -40.10
CA GLU A 340 5.76 72.71 -39.79
C GLU A 340 5.45 72.57 -38.30
N ILE A 341 4.32 71.94 -38.00
CA ILE A 341 3.87 71.70 -36.63
C ILE A 341 3.86 70.19 -36.40
N ASN A 342 4.84 69.74 -35.62
CA ASN A 342 4.91 68.35 -35.19
C ASN A 342 3.98 68.14 -33.98
N PHE A 343 3.20 67.08 -34.02
CA PHE A 343 2.34 66.68 -32.91
C PHE A 343 2.30 65.17 -32.78
N SER A 344 1.89 64.71 -31.60
CA SER A 344 1.68 63.31 -31.29
C SER A 344 0.24 63.13 -30.83
N TYR A 345 -0.38 62.05 -31.28
CA TYR A 345 -1.74 61.73 -30.93
C TYR A 345 -1.89 60.26 -30.52
N ILE A 346 -2.92 59.99 -29.74
CA ILE A 346 -3.35 58.65 -29.34
C ILE A 346 -4.82 58.52 -29.71
N VAL A 347 -5.18 57.44 -30.38
CA VAL A 347 -6.58 57.12 -30.68
C VAL A 347 -7.05 56.09 -29.67
N VAL A 348 -7.91 56.55 -28.76
CA VAL A 348 -8.51 55.71 -27.73
C VAL A 348 -9.73 55.03 -28.34
N ARG A 349 -9.71 53.69 -28.37
CA ARG A 349 -10.79 52.85 -28.88
C ARG A 349 -11.42 52.01 -27.78
N SER A 350 -12.64 51.54 -27.99
CA SER A 350 -13.23 50.50 -27.12
C SER A 350 -12.48 49.18 -27.30
N ILE A 351 -12.17 48.52 -26.18
CA ILE A 351 -11.69 47.14 -26.17
C ILE A 351 -12.91 46.29 -25.83
N GLU A 352 -13.29 45.35 -26.72
CA GLU A 352 -14.29 44.32 -26.40
C GLU A 352 -13.72 43.24 -25.48
#